data_AF-A0A813HQZ2-F1
#
_entry.id   AF-A0A813HQZ2-F1
#
_cell.length_a   1.000
_cell.length_b   1.000
_cell.length_c   1.000
_cell.angle_alpha   90.00
_cell.angle_beta   90.00
_cell.angle_gamma   90.00
#
_symmetry.space_group_name_H-M   'P 1'
#
loop_
_entity.id
_entity.type
_entity.pdbx_description
1 polymer ?
#
loop_
_entity_poly.entity_id
_entity_poly.type
_entity_poly.pdbx_seq_one_letter_code
_entity_poly.pdbx_strand_id
1 'polypeptide(L)'
;MAAHPEAADKKFPVTGFARDNLCGSHTGDGGSHYVCAVLPSSTTSAGGPYSEFWTKTGQARSGEEAVTWPKPGPWCICMWAFARMYGNNPEFSEMLDCSATNYWVVQKYDINKPAECRALAAVCNRCDLQNSTLTKREGIQKKCEQAQQLCPSEARTMPPRDWPYHLVVVVVAVVVVVILVGSCAQCDIMR
;
A
#
# COMPACT_ATOMS: atom_id res chain seq x y z
N MET A 1 23.11 -1.81 2.82
CA MET A 1 22.04 -1.28 1.96
C MET A 1 21.89 0.18 2.34
N ALA A 2 22.43 1.08 1.52
CA ALA A 2 22.19 2.52 1.69
C ALA A 2 20.70 2.80 1.46
N ALA A 3 20.09 3.73 2.19
CA ALA A 3 18.71 4.14 1.90
C ALA A 3 18.57 4.76 0.49
N HIS A 4 19.69 5.18 -0.10
CA HIS A 4 19.93 5.51 -1.51
C HIS A 4 21.44 5.86 -1.63
N PRO A 5 22.13 5.74 -2.78
CA PRO A 5 23.46 6.37 -2.96
C PRO A 5 23.43 7.89 -2.72
N GLU A 6 22.28 8.54 -2.95
CA GLU A 6 22.06 9.96 -2.63
C GLU A 6 21.54 10.19 -1.21
N ALA A 7 21.41 9.17 -0.35
CA ALA A 7 20.98 9.43 1.02
C ALA A 7 22.07 10.17 1.84
N ALA A 8 23.32 10.20 1.34
CA ALA A 8 24.36 11.11 1.82
C ALA A 8 24.30 12.52 1.18
N ASP A 9 23.39 12.75 0.23
CA ASP A 9 23.15 14.07 -0.34
C ASP A 9 22.51 14.97 0.72
N LYS A 10 23.16 16.10 0.97
CA LYS A 10 22.71 17.12 1.92
C LYS A 10 21.38 17.76 1.53
N LYS A 11 20.89 17.52 0.31
CA LYS A 11 19.57 17.94 -0.17
C LYS A 11 18.41 17.21 0.51
N PHE A 12 18.63 15.97 0.96
CA PHE A 12 17.61 15.15 1.57
C PHE A 12 17.73 15.11 3.10
N PRO A 13 16.63 14.89 3.83
CA PRO A 13 16.68 14.77 5.28
C PRO A 13 17.44 13.50 5.67
N VAL A 14 18.25 13.60 6.74
CA VAL A 14 18.95 12.44 7.29
C VAL A 14 17.94 11.42 7.79
N THR A 15 18.04 10.19 7.30
CA THR A 15 17.08 9.11 7.59
C THR A 15 17.73 7.91 8.29
N GLY A 16 16.94 6.85 8.50
CA GLY A 16 17.36 5.68 9.27
C GLY A 16 17.22 5.88 10.77
N PHE A 17 17.13 4.76 11.49
CA PHE A 17 17.04 4.77 12.96
C PHE A 17 18.28 5.40 13.60
N ALA A 18 19.47 5.02 13.12
CA ALA A 18 20.74 5.53 13.62
C ALA A 18 21.16 6.88 13.01
N ARG A 19 20.31 7.50 12.17
CA ARG A 19 20.62 8.73 11.41
C ARG A 19 21.88 8.59 10.54
N ASP A 20 22.09 7.39 10.02
CA ASP A 20 23.21 7.01 9.15
C ASP A 20 22.79 6.83 7.68
N ASN A 21 21.54 7.21 7.36
CA ASN A 21 20.96 7.07 6.03
C ASN A 21 20.85 5.62 5.56
N LEU A 22 20.71 4.66 6.48
CA LEU A 22 20.49 3.25 6.18
C LEU A 22 19.14 2.82 6.77
N CYS A 23 18.36 2.07 5.99
CA CYS A 23 17.20 1.34 6.51
C CYS A 23 17.67 0.01 7.13
N GLY A 24 18.67 0.09 8.02
CA GLY A 24 19.39 -1.03 8.59
C GLY A 24 18.64 -1.79 9.66
N SER A 25 19.16 -2.95 10.05
CA SER A 25 18.71 -3.65 11.26
C SER A 25 19.64 -3.31 12.41
N HIS A 26 19.10 -2.62 13.42
CA HIS A 26 19.80 -2.27 14.65
C HIS A 26 19.11 -2.93 15.83
N THR A 27 19.88 -3.41 16.80
CA THR A 27 19.35 -4.09 18.00
C THR A 27 18.45 -3.21 18.85
N GLY A 28 18.61 -1.88 18.80
CA GLY A 28 17.74 -0.90 19.47
C GLY A 28 16.55 -0.43 18.63
N ASP A 29 16.46 -0.81 17.36
CA ASP A 29 15.36 -0.40 16.48
C ASP A 29 14.13 -1.29 16.69
N GLY A 30 13.47 -1.11 17.83
CA GLY A 30 12.20 -1.75 18.13
C GLY A 30 11.09 -1.41 17.14
N GLY A 31 11.27 -0.36 16.32
CA GLY A 31 10.37 0.03 15.24
C GLY A 31 10.65 -0.66 13.89
N SER A 32 11.82 -1.27 13.71
CA SER A 32 12.20 -1.96 12.48
C SER A 32 11.99 -1.09 11.22
N HIS A 33 12.74 0.01 11.13
CA HIS A 33 12.74 0.99 10.04
C HIS A 33 13.40 0.42 8.77
N TYR A 34 12.87 -0.69 8.27
CA TYR A 34 13.44 -1.50 7.19
C TYR A 34 12.93 -1.12 5.81
N VAL A 35 11.81 -0.41 5.72
CA VAL A 35 11.17 -0.06 4.45
C VAL A 35 11.71 1.28 3.98
N CYS A 36 12.33 1.32 2.81
CA CYS A 36 12.73 2.58 2.19
C CYS A 36 11.66 3.03 1.21
N ALA A 37 11.16 4.26 1.36
CA ALA A 37 10.25 4.87 0.42
C ALA A 37 10.76 6.24 -0.03
N VAL A 38 10.49 6.59 -1.29
CA VAL A 38 10.74 7.92 -1.84
C VAL A 38 9.48 8.76 -1.62
N LEU A 39 9.54 9.65 -0.63
CA LEU A 39 8.43 10.51 -0.27
C LEU A 39 8.15 11.54 -1.38
N PRO A 40 6.90 11.65 -1.89
CA PRO A 40 6.54 12.56 -2.97
C PRO A 40 6.70 14.02 -2.54
N SER A 41 6.94 14.91 -3.51
CA SER A 41 7.09 16.35 -3.27
C SER A 41 5.78 17.10 -3.52
N SER A 42 5.44 18.02 -2.62
CA SER A 42 4.35 18.98 -2.76
C SER A 42 4.74 20.31 -2.12
N THR A 43 3.94 21.34 -2.37
CA THR A 43 4.15 22.71 -1.87
C THR A 43 2.85 23.25 -1.29
N THR A 44 2.93 23.88 -0.12
CA THR A 44 1.75 24.51 0.51
C THR A 44 1.34 25.78 -0.23
N SER A 45 0.16 26.32 0.09
CA SER A 45 -0.29 27.62 -0.41
C SER A 45 0.69 28.77 -0.11
N ALA A 46 1.42 28.66 1.00
CA ALA A 46 2.45 29.61 1.42
C ALA A 46 3.85 29.34 0.83
N GLY A 47 4.00 28.36 -0.08
CA GLY A 47 5.27 28.04 -0.73
C GLY A 47 6.19 27.10 0.05
N GLY A 48 5.72 26.51 1.15
CA GLY A 48 6.53 25.60 1.97
C GLY A 48 6.60 24.19 1.38
N PRO A 49 7.79 23.58 1.20
CA PRO A 49 7.89 22.22 0.69
C PRO A 49 7.49 21.19 1.76
N TYR A 50 6.67 20.22 1.39
CA TYR A 50 6.27 19.11 2.25
C TYR A 50 6.05 17.84 1.41
N SER A 51 5.84 16.70 2.07
CA SER A 51 5.38 15.48 1.40
C SER A 51 3.90 15.22 1.67
N GLU A 52 3.13 15.02 0.60
CA GLU A 52 1.72 14.63 0.71
C GLU A 52 1.51 13.27 1.38
N PHE A 53 2.58 12.48 1.53
CA PHE A 53 2.59 11.26 2.32
C PHE A 53 2.00 11.49 3.71
N TRP A 54 2.43 12.54 4.42
CA TRP A 54 2.00 12.82 5.79
C TRP A 54 0.51 13.16 5.90
N THR A 55 -0.05 13.78 4.87
CA THR A 55 -1.48 14.10 4.82
C THR A 55 -2.31 12.88 4.41
N LYS A 56 -1.84 12.07 3.45
CA LYS A 56 -2.53 10.85 2.99
C LYS A 56 -2.57 9.77 4.09
N THR A 57 -1.54 9.72 4.94
CA THR A 57 -1.49 8.81 6.10
C THR A 57 -2.27 9.32 7.31
N GLY A 58 -2.78 10.55 7.26
CA GLY A 58 -3.46 11.21 8.39
C GLY A 58 -2.53 11.60 9.54
N GLN A 59 -1.20 11.56 9.33
CA GLN A 59 -0.23 11.99 10.33
C GLN A 59 -0.17 13.52 10.48
N ALA A 60 -0.45 14.24 9.40
CA ALA A 60 -0.66 15.68 9.38
C ALA A 60 -2.07 15.99 8.85
N ARG A 61 -2.75 16.99 9.44
CA ARG A 61 -4.09 17.43 9.03
C ARG A 61 -4.06 18.29 7.77
N SER A 62 -2.93 18.94 7.48
CA SER A 62 -2.74 19.75 6.28
C SER A 62 -1.28 19.78 5.84
N GLY A 63 -1.04 20.31 4.63
CA GLY A 63 0.32 20.53 4.14
C GLY A 63 1.09 21.52 5.03
N GLU A 64 0.42 22.53 5.57
CA GLU A 64 0.99 23.52 6.49
C GLU A 64 1.46 22.91 7.81
N GLU A 65 0.77 21.88 8.31
CA GLU A 65 1.26 21.09 9.45
C GLU A 65 2.44 20.19 9.04
N ALA A 66 2.40 19.64 7.83
CA ALA A 66 3.43 18.74 7.31
C ALA A 66 4.76 19.44 6.95
N VAL A 67 4.83 20.78 6.92
CA VAL A 67 6.09 21.48 6.59
C VAL A 67 7.20 21.25 7.62
N THR A 68 6.88 20.86 8.85
CA THR A 68 7.88 20.55 9.89
C THR A 68 8.30 19.08 9.91
N TRP A 69 7.67 18.25 9.09
CA TRP A 69 7.90 16.81 9.01
C TRP A 69 9.04 16.49 8.04
N PRO A 70 9.52 15.22 7.99
CA PRO A 70 10.56 14.86 7.05
C PRO A 70 10.17 15.24 5.62
N LYS A 71 11.12 15.89 4.95
CA LYS A 71 10.94 16.46 3.62
C LYS A 71 10.84 15.36 2.55
N PRO A 72 10.32 15.70 1.35
CA PRO A 72 10.34 14.80 0.20
C PRO A 72 11.71 14.18 -0.06
N GLY A 73 11.73 12.94 -0.56
CA GLY A 73 12.95 12.16 -0.77
C GLY A 73 12.99 10.83 -0.01
N PRO A 74 14.14 10.15 0.00
CA PRO A 74 14.29 8.83 0.61
C PRO A 74 14.05 8.87 2.13
N TRP A 75 13.21 7.96 2.63
CA TRP A 75 12.92 7.86 4.06
C TRP A 75 12.73 6.42 4.51
N CYS A 76 13.34 6.07 5.64
CA CYS A 76 13.17 4.76 6.29
C CYS A 76 11.92 4.76 7.18
N ILE A 77 10.96 3.91 6.83
CA ILE A 77 9.67 3.75 7.49
C ILE A 77 9.68 2.47 8.32
N CYS A 78 9.14 2.55 9.54
CA CYS A 78 8.80 1.39 10.36
C CYS A 78 7.97 0.38 9.56
N MET A 79 8.40 -0.88 9.48
CA MET A 79 7.72 -1.88 8.62
C MET A 79 6.25 -2.09 9.01
N TRP A 80 5.90 -2.05 10.31
CA TRP A 80 4.50 -2.18 10.72
C TRP A 80 3.68 -0.92 10.44
N ALA A 81 4.32 0.25 10.46
CA ALA A 81 3.67 1.46 10.01
C ALA A 81 3.36 1.35 8.51
N PHE A 82 4.32 0.93 7.69
CA PHE A 82 4.09 0.69 6.26
C PHE A 82 2.92 -0.28 6.04
N ALA A 83 2.87 -1.40 6.77
CA ALA A 83 1.78 -2.36 6.64
C ALA A 83 0.39 -1.78 6.96
N ARG A 84 0.29 -0.93 7.99
CA ARG A 84 -0.97 -0.22 8.30
C ARG A 84 -1.32 0.81 7.23
N MET A 85 -0.35 1.59 6.79
CA MET A 85 -0.56 2.69 5.83
C MET A 85 -0.94 2.17 4.45
N TYR A 86 -0.28 1.11 3.98
CA TYR A 86 -0.58 0.42 2.73
C TYR A 86 -2.01 -0.13 2.71
N GLY A 87 -2.52 -0.61 3.85
CA GLY A 87 -3.89 -1.14 3.94
C GLY A 87 -4.99 -0.13 3.60
N ASN A 88 -4.71 1.17 3.69
CA ASN A 88 -5.65 2.23 3.31
C ASN A 88 -5.20 2.99 2.04
N ASN A 89 -3.94 2.83 1.62
CA ASN A 89 -3.33 3.54 0.50
C ASN A 89 -2.46 2.56 -0.32
N PRO A 90 -3.07 1.69 -1.14
CA PRO A 90 -2.33 0.68 -1.90
C PRO A 90 -1.28 1.28 -2.85
N GLU A 91 -1.46 2.52 -3.31
CA GLU A 91 -0.49 3.22 -4.15
C GLU A 91 0.87 3.45 -3.47
N PHE A 92 0.95 3.28 -2.15
CA PHE A 92 2.21 3.43 -1.42
C PHE A 92 3.25 2.36 -1.78
N SER A 93 2.86 1.25 -2.38
CA SER A 93 3.83 0.28 -2.92
C SER A 93 4.72 0.90 -3.99
N GLU A 94 4.20 1.84 -4.79
CA GLU A 94 4.95 2.44 -5.90
C GLU A 94 6.11 3.33 -5.41
N MET A 95 6.02 3.83 -4.17
CA MET A 95 7.04 4.67 -3.55
C MET A 95 8.24 3.86 -3.03
N LEU A 96 8.16 2.53 -2.97
CA LEU A 96 9.23 1.70 -2.43
C LEU A 96 10.51 1.82 -3.28
N ASP A 97 11.63 2.10 -2.61
CA ASP A 97 12.95 1.88 -3.17
C ASP A 97 13.42 0.48 -2.79
N CYS A 98 13.39 -0.42 -3.76
CA CYS A 98 13.74 -1.82 -3.59
C CYS A 98 15.23 -2.06 -3.36
N SER A 99 16.09 -1.16 -3.84
CA SER A 99 17.55 -1.27 -3.63
C SER A 99 17.96 -0.91 -2.20
N ALA A 100 17.14 -0.11 -1.54
CA ALA A 100 17.33 0.44 -0.22
C ALA A 100 16.50 -0.24 0.88
N THR A 101 15.38 -0.86 0.50
CA THR A 101 14.53 -1.62 1.42
C THR A 101 15.26 -2.86 1.90
N ASN A 102 15.29 -3.02 3.22
CA ASN A 102 16.03 -4.09 3.86
C ASN A 102 15.23 -5.39 3.89
N TYR A 103 15.83 -6.47 3.40
CA TYR A 103 15.21 -7.80 3.30
C TYR A 103 14.64 -8.34 4.62
N TRP A 104 15.06 -7.83 5.79
CA TRP A 104 14.47 -8.18 7.08
C TRP A 104 12.96 -7.92 7.12
N VAL A 105 12.44 -6.99 6.28
CA VAL A 105 10.99 -6.80 6.09
C VAL A 105 10.28 -8.10 5.69
N VAL A 106 10.88 -8.86 4.76
CA VAL A 106 10.32 -10.15 4.31
C VAL A 106 10.37 -11.17 5.45
N GLN A 107 11.47 -11.22 6.19
CA GLN A 107 11.63 -12.19 7.26
C GLN A 107 10.67 -11.94 8.43
N LYS A 108 10.42 -10.67 8.77
CA LYS A 108 9.67 -10.30 9.97
C LYS A 108 8.18 -10.17 9.78
N TYR A 109 7.68 -9.87 8.57
CA TYR A 109 6.24 -9.85 8.36
C TYR A 109 5.61 -11.22 8.62
N ASP A 110 4.54 -11.22 9.40
CA ASP A 110 3.77 -12.41 9.73
C ASP A 110 2.63 -12.60 8.72
N ILE A 111 2.70 -13.68 7.93
CA ILE A 111 1.67 -14.03 6.95
C ILE A 111 0.31 -14.32 7.59
N ASN A 112 0.26 -14.60 8.90
CA ASN A 112 -1.00 -14.84 9.61
C ASN A 112 -1.69 -13.53 10.03
N LYS A 113 -1.01 -12.39 9.92
CA LYS A 113 -1.60 -11.07 10.19
C LYS A 113 -1.99 -10.40 8.88
N PRO A 114 -3.29 -10.13 8.62
CA PRO A 114 -3.75 -9.66 7.31
C PRO A 114 -3.04 -8.42 6.77
N ALA A 115 -2.75 -7.43 7.63
CA ALA A 115 -2.05 -6.21 7.21
C ALA A 115 -0.60 -6.47 6.81
N GLU A 116 0.13 -7.27 7.60
CA GLU A 116 1.52 -7.64 7.31
C GLU A 116 1.60 -8.56 6.08
N CYS A 117 0.66 -9.49 5.94
CA CYS A 117 0.49 -10.36 4.78
C CYS A 117 0.34 -9.54 3.48
N ARG A 118 -0.61 -8.60 3.44
CA ARG A 118 -0.84 -7.73 2.28
C ARG A 118 0.38 -6.87 1.95
N ALA A 119 1.01 -6.30 2.97
CA ALA A 119 2.22 -5.49 2.80
C ALA A 119 3.41 -6.31 2.28
N LEU A 120 3.56 -7.54 2.76
CA LEU A 120 4.57 -8.48 2.28
C LEU A 120 4.38 -8.79 0.81
N ALA A 121 3.15 -9.12 0.39
CA ALA A 121 2.83 -9.35 -1.02
C ALA A 121 3.15 -8.11 -1.88
N ALA A 122 2.82 -6.91 -1.40
CA ALA A 122 3.13 -5.66 -2.09
C ALA A 122 4.65 -5.45 -2.28
N VAL A 123 5.45 -5.64 -1.23
CA VAL A 123 6.92 -5.55 -1.30
C VAL A 123 7.49 -6.60 -2.25
N CYS A 124 7.04 -7.86 -2.14
CA CYS A 124 7.50 -8.95 -3.00
C CYS A 124 7.21 -8.68 -4.48
N ASN A 125 6.02 -8.16 -4.81
CA ASN A 125 5.63 -7.81 -6.17
C ASN A 125 6.44 -6.62 -6.70
N ARG A 126 6.46 -5.52 -5.93
CA ARG A 126 7.11 -4.27 -6.34
C ARG A 126 8.61 -4.46 -6.57
N CYS A 127 9.26 -5.26 -5.75
CA CYS A 127 10.70 -5.48 -5.79
C CYS A 127 11.12 -6.74 -6.54
N ASP A 128 10.17 -7.41 -7.21
CA ASP A 128 10.39 -8.64 -7.98
C ASP A 128 11.21 -9.70 -7.24
N LEU A 129 10.93 -9.89 -5.94
CA LEU A 129 11.77 -10.74 -5.07
C LEU A 129 11.69 -12.24 -5.39
N GLN A 130 10.72 -12.64 -6.20
CA GLN A 130 10.52 -14.02 -6.65
C GLN A 130 11.45 -14.39 -7.80
N ASN A 131 11.53 -13.53 -8.82
CA ASN A 131 12.31 -13.79 -10.03
C ASN A 131 13.71 -13.18 -9.97
N SER A 132 13.95 -12.29 -9.00
CA SER A 132 15.24 -11.62 -8.88
C SER A 132 16.37 -12.60 -8.58
N THR A 133 17.39 -12.58 -9.43
CA THR A 133 18.66 -13.27 -9.23
C THR A 133 19.45 -12.68 -8.04
N LEU A 134 19.06 -11.50 -7.55
CA LEU A 134 19.64 -10.83 -6.39
C LEU A 134 19.24 -11.53 -5.08
N THR A 135 18.06 -12.16 -5.04
CA THR A 135 17.60 -12.96 -3.91
C THR A 135 18.09 -14.40 -4.04
N LYS A 136 19.41 -14.62 -3.88
CA LYS A 136 20.01 -15.98 -3.72
C LYS A 136 19.54 -16.73 -2.46
N ARG A 137 18.48 -16.28 -1.79
CA ARG A 137 17.99 -16.78 -0.52
C ARG A 137 16.65 -17.46 -0.77
N GLU A 138 16.68 -18.78 -0.93
CA GLU A 138 15.50 -19.64 -1.13
C GLU A 138 14.37 -19.32 -0.13
N GLY A 139 14.70 -19.05 1.14
CA GLY A 139 13.71 -18.69 2.15
C GLY A 139 12.94 -17.39 1.89
N ILE A 140 13.52 -16.41 1.18
CA ILE A 140 12.84 -15.17 0.80
C ILE A 140 11.86 -15.46 -0.35
N GLN A 141 12.31 -16.17 -1.38
CA GLN A 141 11.49 -16.52 -2.55
C GLN A 141 10.26 -17.33 -2.10
N LYS A 142 10.47 -18.40 -1.34
CA LYS A 142 9.39 -19.25 -0.82
C LYS A 142 8.37 -18.46 0.00
N LYS A 143 8.83 -17.53 0.85
CA LYS A 143 7.93 -16.71 1.65
C LYS A 143 7.14 -15.70 0.82
N CYS A 144 7.75 -15.13 -0.23
CA CYS A 144 7.06 -14.27 -1.18
C CYS A 144 6.00 -15.02 -2.00
N GLU A 145 6.30 -16.24 -2.46
CA GLU A 145 5.33 -17.13 -3.12
C GLU A 145 4.14 -17.45 -2.20
N GLN A 146 4.42 -17.83 -0.94
CA GLN A 146 3.38 -18.05 0.06
C GLN A 146 2.53 -16.80 0.28
N ALA A 147 3.15 -15.62 0.38
CA ALA A 147 2.42 -14.37 0.55
C ALA A 147 1.51 -14.07 -0.65
N GLN A 148 1.96 -14.26 -1.88
CA GLN A 148 1.09 -14.04 -3.05
C GLN A 148 -0.10 -15.02 -3.12
N GLN A 149 0.08 -16.25 -2.64
CA GLN A 149 -0.99 -17.26 -2.62
C GLN A 149 -2.00 -17.00 -1.50
N LEU A 150 -1.54 -16.58 -0.32
CA LEU A 150 -2.35 -16.46 0.89
C LEU A 150 -2.88 -15.04 1.14
N CYS A 151 -2.19 -14.01 0.64
CA CYS A 151 -2.53 -12.60 0.89
C CYS A 151 -3.21 -12.02 -0.36
N PRO A 152 -4.56 -11.86 -0.38
CA PRO A 152 -5.24 -11.27 -1.51
C PRO A 152 -4.70 -9.84 -1.76
N SER A 153 -4.16 -9.61 -2.94
CA SER A 153 -3.87 -8.25 -3.40
C SER A 153 -5.21 -7.55 -3.65
N GLU A 154 -5.54 -6.50 -2.90
CA GLU A 154 -6.77 -5.71 -3.08
C GLU A 154 -6.94 -5.17 -4.51
N ALA A 155 -5.86 -5.14 -5.30
CA ALA A 155 -5.86 -4.86 -6.73
C ALA A 155 -6.79 -5.77 -7.58
N ARG A 156 -7.28 -6.90 -7.05
CA ARG A 156 -8.18 -7.80 -7.82
C ARG A 156 -9.67 -7.69 -7.49
N THR A 157 -10.09 -6.94 -6.47
CA THR A 157 -11.51 -6.95 -6.03
C THR A 157 -12.16 -5.61 -5.81
N MET A 158 -11.48 -4.47 -6.00
CA MET A 158 -12.22 -3.23 -6.19
C MET A 158 -12.74 -3.18 -7.63
N PRO A 159 -14.07 -3.26 -7.87
CA PRO A 159 -14.58 -2.87 -9.18
C PRO A 159 -14.10 -1.44 -9.47
N PRO A 160 -13.79 -1.10 -10.72
CA PRO A 160 -13.35 0.24 -11.09
C PRO A 160 -14.32 1.27 -10.50
N ARG A 161 -13.79 2.30 -9.82
CA ARG A 161 -14.58 3.39 -9.19
C ARG A 161 -15.39 4.24 -10.20
N ASP A 162 -15.36 3.86 -11.48
CA ASP A 162 -16.09 4.49 -12.59
C ASP A 162 -17.34 3.71 -13.01
N TRP A 163 -18.00 2.99 -12.09
CA TRP A 163 -19.37 2.56 -12.37
C TRP A 163 -20.32 3.74 -12.10
N PRO A 164 -20.92 4.35 -13.13
CA PRO A 164 -21.90 5.39 -12.90
C PRO A 164 -23.06 4.79 -12.08
N TYR A 165 -23.36 5.42 -10.95
CA TYR A 165 -24.48 5.10 -10.06
C TYR A 165 -25.86 5.09 -10.75
N HIS A 166 -25.94 5.40 -12.05
CA HIS A 166 -27.17 5.38 -12.83
C HIS A 166 -27.60 4.00 -13.34
N LEU A 167 -26.73 2.97 -13.34
CA LEU A 167 -27.11 1.67 -13.92
C LEU A 167 -27.83 0.69 -12.95
N VAL A 168 -27.72 0.90 -11.63
CA VAL A 168 -28.33 -0.01 -10.64
C VAL A 168 -29.86 0.18 -10.53
N VAL A 169 -30.38 1.34 -10.92
CA VAL A 169 -31.83 1.62 -10.86
C VAL A 169 -32.61 0.90 -11.97
N VAL A 170 -31.99 0.61 -13.12
CA VAL A 170 -32.72 0.06 -14.28
C VAL A 170 -33.01 -1.44 -14.14
N VAL A 171 -32.15 -2.21 -13.46
CA VAL A 171 -32.34 -3.67 -13.35
C VAL A 171 -33.47 -4.03 -12.36
N VAL A 172 -33.69 -3.24 -11.31
CA VAL A 172 -34.79 -3.47 -10.36
C VAL A 172 -36.15 -3.14 -10.99
N ALA A 173 -36.22 -2.16 -11.89
CA ALA A 173 -37.48 -1.78 -12.55
C ALA A 173 -38.01 -2.87 -13.50
N VAL A 174 -37.12 -3.60 -14.20
CA VAL A 174 -37.55 -4.62 -15.18
C VAL A 174 -38.12 -5.88 -14.50
N VAL A 175 -37.59 -6.26 -13.33
CA VAL A 175 -38.08 -7.46 -12.61
C VAL A 175 -39.47 -7.24 -12.00
N VAL A 176 -39.79 -6.02 -11.57
CA VAL A 176 -41.13 -5.70 -11.02
C VAL A 176 -42.21 -5.71 -12.11
N VAL A 177 -41.88 -5.30 -13.34
CA VAL A 177 -42.85 -5.33 -14.44
C VAL A 177 -43.21 -6.76 -14.85
N VAL A 178 -42.27 -7.71 -14.84
CA VAL A 178 -42.56 -9.10 -15.26
C VAL A 178 -43.47 -9.82 -14.26
N ILE A 179 -43.42 -9.49 -12.97
CA ILE A 179 -44.27 -10.14 -11.95
C ILE A 179 -45.72 -9.65 -12.02
N LEU A 180 -45.97 -8.41 -12.47
CA LEU A 180 -47.33 -7.83 -12.48
C LEU A 180 -48.16 -8.21 -13.73
N VAL A 181 -47.55 -8.67 -14.82
CA VAL A 181 -48.29 -9.10 -16.03
C VAL A 181 -48.57 -10.63 -16.03
N GLY A 182 -48.02 -11.38 -15.07
CA GLY A 182 -48.07 -12.85 -15.05
C GLY A 182 -49.26 -13.49 -14.32
N SER A 183 -50.19 -12.74 -13.72
CA SER A 183 -51.24 -13.30 -12.84
C SER A 183 -52.69 -13.14 -13.34
N CYS A 184 -52.93 -13.01 -14.64
CA CYS A 184 -54.29 -12.84 -15.19
C CYS A 184 -54.68 -13.87 -16.26
N ALA A 185 -54.23 -15.12 -16.15
CA ALA A 185 -54.57 -16.16 -17.14
C ALA A 185 -54.91 -17.53 -16.54
N GLN A 186 -55.73 -17.60 -15.48
CA GLN A 186 -56.46 -18.84 -15.13
C GLN A 186 -57.65 -18.56 -14.21
N CYS A 187 -58.74 -18.03 -14.78
CA CYS A 187 -60.07 -18.16 -14.21
C CYS A 187 -61.07 -18.31 -15.37
N ASP A 188 -61.17 -19.53 -15.92
CA ASP A 188 -62.42 -20.00 -16.53
C ASP A 188 -62.37 -21.52 -16.72
N ILE A 189 -63.24 -22.22 -15.99
CA ILE A 189 -63.84 -23.54 -16.23
C ILE A 189 -64.27 -24.09 -14.86
N MET A 190 -65.53 -23.84 -14.49
CA MET A 190 -66.48 -24.83 -13.97
C MET A 190 -67.78 -24.11 -13.54
N ARG A 191 -68.68 -23.87 -14.50
CA ARG A 191 -70.07 -24.35 -14.52
C ARG A 191 -70.85 -23.81 -15.70
#